data_AF-A0A482VWJ2-F1
#
_entry.id   AF-A0A482VWJ2-F1
#
_cell.length_a   1.000
_cell.length_b   1.000
_cell.length_c   1.000
_cell.angle_alpha   90.00
_cell.angle_beta   90.00
_cell.angle_gamma   90.00
#
_symmetry.space_group_name_H-M   'P 1'
#
loop_
_entity.id
_entity.type
_entity.pdbx_description
1 polymer ?
#
loop_
_entity_poly.entity_id
_entity_poly.type
_entity_poly.pdbx_seq_one_letter_code
_entity_poly.pdbx_strand_id
1 'polypeptide(L)'
;SYQSCRSDVDCKPNSFCFGNDDDREGKCKCFEGYELIRNTTFYECLQGVKLGDPCEKDIQCVITASNLARCDQYKVCSCKSEAHGYSDGICYLRISVVMYKSVFNESSYFLELNEVCVSDANCYLGNDNYGFCTHGRCRCPVRPIVQRPSANRTYCIPAKKMGEECLSDEECSFIPNARCLEVCRCPSGYTLSRSGKACVKAATQFGDSCTYDGNCEEYLSRSTCLNNRCECGEDLHGYGNRCVETRRAGQNCEEDAQCVYKNQLEENVKCQHGVCSCIYGMTGDK
;
A
#
# COMPACT_ATOMS: atom_id res chain seq x y z
N SER A 1 -43.22 24.66 -18.03
CA SER A 1 -44.60 25.11 -17.73
C SER A 1 -45.53 24.61 -18.83
N TYR A 2 -46.55 23.80 -18.50
CA TYR A 2 -47.15 22.90 -19.51
C TYR A 2 -48.67 22.94 -19.66
N GLN A 3 -49.45 22.87 -18.58
CA GLN A 3 -50.90 23.03 -18.71
C GLN A 3 -51.26 24.51 -18.55
N SER A 4 -52.10 25.03 -19.47
CA SER A 4 -52.72 26.35 -19.29
C SER A 4 -53.66 26.31 -18.08
N CYS A 5 -53.67 27.38 -17.31
CA CYS A 5 -54.50 27.50 -16.13
C CYS A 5 -55.04 28.92 -16.00
N ARG A 6 -56.23 29.04 -15.39
CA ARG A 6 -56.81 30.31 -14.94
C ARG A 6 -56.62 30.50 -13.43
N SER A 7 -56.54 29.39 -12.70
CA SER A 7 -56.36 29.37 -11.25
C SER A 7 -55.62 28.10 -10.79
N ASP A 8 -55.25 28.04 -9.52
CA ASP A 8 -54.50 26.92 -8.95
C ASP A 8 -55.24 25.58 -9.02
N VAL A 9 -56.58 25.59 -9.06
CA VAL A 9 -57.39 24.36 -9.14
C VAL A 9 -57.28 23.66 -10.50
N ASP A 10 -56.85 24.37 -11.53
CA ASP A 10 -56.59 23.79 -12.86
C ASP A 10 -55.29 22.98 -12.89
N CYS A 11 -54.46 23.12 -11.84
CA CYS A 11 -53.15 22.51 -11.74
C CYS A 11 -53.17 21.21 -10.91
N LYS A 12 -52.17 20.36 -11.12
CA LYS A 12 -52.01 19.08 -10.41
C LYS A 12 -51.52 19.32 -8.97
N PRO A 13 -51.64 18.32 -8.07
CA PRO A 13 -51.09 18.44 -6.72
C PRO A 13 -49.63 18.91 -6.72
N ASN A 14 -49.27 19.71 -5.72
CA ASN A 14 -47.96 20.33 -5.54
C ASN A 14 -47.55 21.33 -6.66
N SER A 15 -48.54 21.94 -7.31
CA SER A 15 -48.32 22.99 -8.31
C SER A 15 -49.37 24.10 -8.19
N PHE A 16 -49.05 25.26 -8.76
CA PHE A 16 -49.89 26.46 -8.75
C PHE A 16 -49.88 27.13 -10.13
N CYS A 17 -50.86 27.99 -10.39
CA CYS A 17 -50.95 28.74 -11.62
C CYS A 17 -50.04 29.97 -11.57
N PHE A 18 -49.10 30.07 -12.51
CA PHE A 18 -48.14 31.15 -12.56
C PHE A 18 -48.35 32.02 -13.80
N GLY A 19 -48.38 33.34 -13.61
CA GLY A 19 -48.47 34.32 -14.68
C GLY A 19 -49.86 34.49 -15.28
N ASN A 20 -50.91 34.00 -14.60
CA ASN A 20 -52.30 34.31 -14.90
C ASN A 20 -52.69 35.71 -14.39
N ASP A 21 -53.60 36.36 -15.10
CA ASP A 21 -54.33 37.53 -14.64
C ASP A 21 -55.78 37.47 -15.18
N ASP A 22 -56.54 38.56 -15.03
CA ASP A 22 -57.96 38.60 -15.42
C ASP A 22 -58.17 38.31 -16.93
N ASP A 23 -57.21 38.64 -17.78
CA ASP A 23 -57.33 38.53 -19.25
C ASP A 23 -56.41 37.45 -19.86
N ARG A 24 -55.41 36.96 -19.12
CA ARG A 24 -54.38 36.05 -19.63
C ARG A 24 -54.35 34.73 -18.86
N GLU A 25 -54.27 33.64 -19.61
CA GLU A 25 -53.99 32.32 -19.06
C GLU A 25 -52.56 32.24 -18.56
N GLY A 26 -52.41 31.72 -17.34
CA GLY A 26 -51.13 31.36 -16.78
C GLY A 26 -50.72 29.95 -17.19
N LYS A 27 -49.63 29.49 -16.61
CA LYS A 27 -49.18 28.10 -16.77
C LYS A 27 -48.87 27.47 -15.42
N CYS A 28 -49.23 26.21 -15.25
CA CYS A 28 -48.93 25.48 -14.03
C CYS A 28 -47.41 25.34 -13.82
N LYS A 29 -46.99 25.60 -12.58
CA LYS A 29 -45.60 25.54 -12.09
C LYS A 29 -45.58 24.80 -10.74
N CYS A 30 -44.60 23.92 -10.55
CA CYS A 30 -44.44 23.21 -9.27
C CYS A 30 -44.07 24.18 -8.13
N PHE A 31 -44.46 23.86 -6.90
CA PHE A 31 -43.97 24.56 -5.72
C PHE A 31 -42.45 24.41 -5.57
N GLU A 32 -41.84 25.33 -4.83
CA GLU A 32 -40.42 25.24 -4.48
C GLU A 32 -40.14 23.90 -3.75
N GLY A 33 -39.06 23.22 -4.12
CA GLY A 33 -38.72 21.89 -3.61
C GLY A 33 -39.40 20.70 -4.33
N TYR A 34 -40.29 20.96 -5.29
CA TYR A 34 -40.90 19.94 -6.15
C TYR A 34 -40.39 20.04 -7.58
N GLU A 35 -39.98 18.91 -8.14
CA GLU A 35 -39.47 18.83 -9.50
C GLU A 35 -40.55 18.43 -10.49
N LEU A 36 -40.54 19.06 -11.66
CA LEU A 36 -41.50 18.83 -12.72
C LEU A 36 -41.11 17.60 -13.53
N ILE A 37 -41.96 16.57 -13.49
CA ILE A 37 -41.83 15.40 -14.35
C ILE A 37 -42.93 15.47 -15.38
N ARG A 38 -42.60 15.24 -16.65
CA ARG A 38 -43.58 15.35 -17.73
C ARG A 38 -43.39 14.34 -18.85
N ASN A 39 -44.49 14.06 -19.52
CA ASN A 39 -44.56 13.55 -20.88
C ASN A 39 -45.41 14.53 -21.73
N THR A 40 -45.75 14.19 -22.96
CA THR A 40 -46.53 15.03 -23.90
C THR A 40 -47.90 15.44 -23.36
N THR A 41 -48.55 14.59 -22.57
CA THR A 41 -49.93 14.81 -22.06
C THR A 41 -50.05 14.80 -20.54
N PHE A 42 -48.95 14.56 -19.82
CA PHE A 42 -48.96 14.34 -18.38
C PHE A 42 -47.87 15.16 -17.72
N TYR A 43 -48.16 15.74 -16.56
CA TYR A 43 -47.14 16.21 -15.65
C TYR A 43 -47.52 15.91 -14.20
N GLU A 44 -46.50 15.82 -13.36
CA GLU A 44 -46.60 15.70 -11.92
C GLU A 44 -45.46 16.50 -11.28
N CYS A 45 -45.65 16.91 -10.03
CA CYS A 45 -44.65 17.60 -9.23
C CYS A 45 -44.31 16.70 -8.06
N LEU A 46 -43.10 16.13 -8.06
CA LEU A 46 -42.64 15.22 -7.01
C LEU A 46 -41.61 15.90 -6.12
N GLN A 47 -41.73 15.67 -4.81
CA GLN A 47 -40.78 16.17 -3.83
C GLN A 47 -39.51 15.33 -3.87
N GLY A 48 -38.36 15.99 -3.76
CA GLY A 48 -37.09 15.31 -3.51
C GLY A 48 -37.07 14.67 -2.12
N VAL A 49 -36.55 13.45 -2.00
CA VAL A 49 -36.45 12.68 -0.75
C VAL A 49 -34.99 12.32 -0.47
N LYS A 50 -34.57 12.19 0.79
CA LYS A 50 -33.16 11.91 1.11
C LYS A 50 -32.83 10.43 0.90
N LEU A 51 -31.54 10.10 0.87
CA LEU A 51 -31.12 8.71 0.94
C LEU A 51 -31.68 8.04 2.20
N GLY A 52 -32.24 6.84 2.03
CA GLY A 52 -32.93 6.09 3.08
C GLY A 52 -34.42 6.42 3.24
N ASP A 53 -34.92 7.51 2.63
CA ASP A 53 -36.34 7.86 2.70
C ASP A 53 -37.19 7.05 1.69
N PRO A 54 -38.49 6.87 1.95
CA PRO A 54 -39.41 6.27 0.99
C PRO A 54 -39.50 7.06 -0.31
N CYS A 55 -39.58 6.36 -1.43
CA CYS A 55 -39.67 6.94 -2.76
C CYS A 55 -40.62 6.14 -3.66
N GLU A 56 -41.08 6.77 -4.73
CA GLU A 56 -41.86 6.10 -5.78
C GLU A 56 -41.07 5.98 -7.09
N LYS A 57 -40.28 7.02 -7.42
CA LYS A 57 -39.53 7.16 -8.67
C LYS A 57 -38.11 7.66 -8.43
N ASP A 58 -37.16 7.23 -9.27
CA ASP A 58 -35.73 7.58 -9.18
C ASP A 58 -35.47 9.08 -9.09
N ILE A 59 -36.23 9.87 -9.83
CA ILE A 59 -36.14 11.33 -9.84
C ILE A 59 -36.22 11.96 -8.45
N GLN A 60 -37.01 11.40 -7.52
CA GLN A 60 -37.13 11.92 -6.15
C GLN A 60 -35.81 11.79 -5.39
N CYS A 61 -35.02 10.77 -5.72
CA CYS A 61 -33.67 10.58 -5.21
C CYS A 61 -32.64 11.41 -5.96
N VAL A 62 -32.78 11.53 -7.28
CA VAL A 62 -31.79 12.21 -8.13
C VAL A 62 -31.64 13.69 -7.77
N ILE A 63 -32.74 14.35 -7.41
CA ILE A 63 -32.78 15.78 -7.08
C ILE A 63 -31.96 16.10 -5.82
N THR A 64 -31.98 15.21 -4.83
CA THR A 64 -31.41 15.44 -3.49
C THR A 64 -30.06 14.78 -3.30
N ALA A 65 -29.85 13.61 -3.91
CA ALA A 65 -28.72 12.73 -3.64
C ALA A 65 -27.74 12.57 -4.82
N SER A 66 -28.03 13.11 -6.01
CA SER A 66 -27.29 12.99 -7.29
C SER A 66 -27.88 12.01 -8.30
N ASN A 67 -27.46 12.14 -9.56
CA ASN A 67 -27.84 11.26 -10.68
C ASN A 67 -27.40 9.79 -10.50
N LEU A 68 -26.65 9.48 -9.45
CA LEU A 68 -26.24 8.14 -9.05
C LEU A 68 -27.19 7.49 -8.04
N ALA A 69 -28.21 8.22 -7.59
CA ALA A 69 -29.27 7.69 -6.75
C ALA A 69 -30.42 7.10 -7.58
N ARG A 70 -31.18 6.19 -6.98
CA ARG A 70 -32.36 5.53 -7.56
C ARG A 70 -33.36 5.18 -6.47
N CYS A 71 -34.61 4.98 -6.86
CA CYS A 71 -35.61 4.38 -6.02
C CYS A 71 -35.55 2.86 -6.20
N ASP A 72 -35.10 2.14 -5.18
CA ASP A 72 -34.90 0.70 -5.30
C ASP A 72 -36.20 -0.11 -5.27
N GLN A 73 -36.06 -1.42 -5.41
CA GLN A 73 -37.18 -2.37 -5.42
C GLN A 73 -37.97 -2.38 -4.10
N TYR A 74 -37.40 -1.89 -3.00
CA TYR A 74 -38.06 -1.78 -1.69
C TYR A 74 -38.73 -0.43 -1.48
N LYS A 75 -38.78 0.41 -2.53
CA LYS A 75 -39.33 1.77 -2.47
C LYS A 75 -38.56 2.66 -1.51
N VAL A 76 -37.25 2.44 -1.41
CA VAL A 76 -36.34 3.25 -0.60
C VAL A 76 -35.29 3.90 -1.50
N CYS A 77 -34.96 5.15 -1.17
CA CYS A 77 -33.99 5.91 -1.90
C CYS A 77 -32.57 5.40 -1.61
N SER A 78 -31.87 4.86 -2.61
CA SER A 78 -30.53 4.28 -2.45
C SER A 78 -29.61 4.56 -3.63
N CYS A 79 -28.31 4.35 -3.44
CA CYS A 79 -27.34 4.54 -4.52
C CYS A 79 -27.36 3.36 -5.50
N LYS A 80 -27.04 3.63 -6.77
CA LYS A 80 -26.77 2.60 -7.79
C LYS A 80 -25.60 1.71 -7.38
N SER A 81 -25.48 0.54 -8.02
CA SER A 81 -24.47 -0.49 -7.69
C SER A 81 -23.03 -0.01 -7.69
N GLU A 82 -22.71 0.86 -8.65
CA GLU A 82 -21.41 1.50 -8.86
C GLU A 82 -21.17 2.69 -7.94
N ALA A 83 -22.13 3.05 -7.10
CA ALA A 83 -22.11 4.22 -6.23
C ALA A 83 -22.27 3.84 -4.75
N HIS A 84 -21.96 4.79 -3.89
CA HIS A 84 -22.11 4.68 -2.43
C HIS A 84 -22.57 6.03 -1.86
N GLY A 85 -23.28 5.99 -0.74
CA GLY A 85 -23.67 7.21 -0.02
C GLY A 85 -22.51 7.71 0.83
N TYR A 86 -22.38 9.03 0.93
CA TYR A 86 -21.42 9.68 1.81
C TYR A 86 -22.13 10.44 2.94
N SER A 87 -21.35 11.00 3.88
CA SER A 87 -21.87 11.67 5.09
C SER A 87 -22.76 12.90 4.83
N ASP A 88 -22.66 13.48 3.63
CA ASP A 88 -23.48 14.59 3.16
C ASP A 88 -24.83 14.16 2.55
N GLY A 89 -25.11 12.85 2.49
CA GLY A 89 -26.34 12.31 1.91
C GLY A 89 -26.33 12.25 0.38
N ILE A 90 -25.16 12.40 -0.25
CA ILE A 90 -24.99 12.33 -1.71
C ILE A 90 -24.40 10.98 -2.11
N CYS A 91 -24.82 10.45 -3.25
CA CYS A 91 -24.22 9.29 -3.88
C CYS A 91 -23.01 9.68 -4.72
N TYR A 92 -21.88 9.03 -4.46
CA TYR A 92 -20.62 9.18 -5.19
C TYR A 92 -20.27 7.87 -5.91
N LEU A 93 -19.67 7.96 -7.10
CA LEU A 93 -19.11 6.80 -7.77
C LEU A 93 -18.06 6.15 -6.87
N ARG A 94 -18.12 4.83 -6.75
CA ARG A 94 -17.07 4.01 -6.17
C ARG A 94 -15.92 4.02 -7.17
N ILE A 95 -14.75 4.40 -6.71
CA ILE A 95 -13.55 4.34 -7.53
C ILE A 95 -13.13 2.87 -7.69
N SER A 96 -12.99 2.41 -8.94
CA SER A 96 -12.53 1.04 -9.24
C SER A 96 -11.02 0.99 -9.08
N VAL A 97 -10.50 0.30 -8.07
CA VAL A 97 -9.04 0.24 -7.88
C VAL A 97 -8.41 -0.69 -8.92
N VAL A 98 -8.04 -0.15 -10.08
CA VAL A 98 -7.35 -0.88 -11.15
C VAL A 98 -5.83 -0.91 -10.88
N MET A 99 -5.22 -2.10 -10.98
CA MET A 99 -3.76 -2.28 -10.90
C MET A 99 -3.11 -1.96 -12.24
N TYR A 100 -2.01 -1.20 -12.24
CA TYR A 100 -1.06 -1.20 -13.35
C TYR A 100 0.32 -1.69 -12.87
N LYS A 101 0.94 -2.62 -13.60
CA LYS A 101 2.34 -3.02 -13.39
C LYS A 101 3.24 -1.93 -13.97
N SER A 102 4.07 -1.30 -13.15
CA SER A 102 5.09 -0.36 -13.66
C SER A 102 6.02 -1.08 -14.64
N VAL A 103 6.23 -0.46 -15.82
CA VAL A 103 7.20 -0.95 -16.83
C VAL A 103 8.65 -0.73 -16.37
N PHE A 104 8.88 0.11 -15.36
CA PHE A 104 10.21 0.57 -14.96
C PHE A 104 10.80 -0.12 -13.73
N ASN A 105 10.00 -0.84 -12.93
CA ASN A 105 10.51 -1.56 -11.75
C ASN A 105 9.55 -2.68 -11.30
N GLU A 106 9.93 -3.93 -11.54
CA GLU A 106 9.13 -5.14 -11.22
C GLU A 106 8.85 -5.33 -9.73
N SER A 107 9.58 -4.64 -8.85
CA SER A 107 9.41 -4.70 -7.39
C SER A 107 8.53 -3.57 -6.82
N SER A 108 7.95 -2.72 -7.68
CA SER A 108 7.20 -1.52 -7.26
C SER A 108 5.75 -1.57 -7.76
N TYR A 109 4.84 -2.06 -6.93
CA TYR A 109 3.42 -1.77 -7.10
C TYR A 109 3.17 -0.32 -6.69
N PHE A 110 3.13 0.59 -7.67
CA PHE A 110 2.56 1.90 -7.46
C PHE A 110 1.04 1.77 -7.57
N LEU A 111 0.33 1.92 -6.45
CA LEU A 111 -1.07 2.28 -6.51
C LEU A 111 -1.14 3.77 -6.89
N GLU A 112 -0.97 4.07 -8.18
CA GLU A 112 -1.70 5.21 -8.68
C GLU A 112 -3.16 4.77 -8.63
N LEU A 113 -3.91 5.28 -7.65
CA LEU A 113 -5.36 5.40 -7.81
C LEU A 113 -5.54 6.29 -9.03
N ASN A 114 -5.56 5.70 -10.23
CA ASN A 114 -5.58 6.42 -11.49
C ASN A 114 -6.98 7.02 -11.76
N GLU A 115 -7.76 7.18 -10.71
CA GLU A 115 -9.14 7.62 -10.77
C GLU A 115 -9.21 9.06 -10.32
N VAL A 116 -9.75 9.88 -11.22
CA VAL A 116 -9.93 11.29 -10.99
C VAL A 116 -10.99 11.46 -9.92
N CYS A 117 -10.67 12.16 -8.85
CA CYS A 117 -11.62 12.51 -7.80
C CYS A 117 -11.90 14.00 -7.83
N VAL A 118 -13.11 14.37 -7.39
CA VAL A 118 -13.49 15.77 -7.12
C VAL A 118 -13.46 16.04 -5.62
N SER A 119 -13.74 15.03 -4.80
CA SER A 119 -13.76 15.11 -3.35
C SER A 119 -13.32 13.80 -2.70
N ASP A 120 -13.03 13.82 -1.40
CA ASP A 120 -12.66 12.64 -0.61
C ASP A 120 -13.76 11.56 -0.62
N ALA A 121 -15.02 11.95 -0.83
CA ALA A 121 -16.14 11.03 -1.00
C ALA A 121 -15.98 10.10 -2.21
N ASN A 122 -15.25 10.50 -3.25
CA ASN A 122 -14.95 9.59 -4.37
C ASN A 122 -14.00 8.47 -3.94
N CYS A 123 -13.19 8.68 -2.91
CA CYS A 123 -12.07 7.84 -2.51
C CYS A 123 -12.48 6.69 -1.58
N TYR A 124 -13.63 6.06 -1.82
CA TYR A 124 -14.11 4.92 -1.02
C TYR A 124 -13.23 3.68 -1.21
N LEU A 125 -12.64 3.20 -0.12
CA LEU A 125 -11.77 2.02 -0.09
C LEU A 125 -12.55 0.75 0.29
N GLY A 126 -13.59 0.86 1.12
CA GLY A 126 -14.36 -0.28 1.62
C GLY A 126 -14.60 -0.21 3.13
N ASN A 127 -15.67 -0.82 3.61
CA ASN A 127 -16.06 -0.83 5.03
C ASN A 127 -16.05 0.59 5.65
N ASP A 128 -16.62 1.57 4.93
CA ASP A 128 -16.64 2.98 5.33
C ASP A 128 -15.26 3.63 5.54
N ASN A 129 -14.19 3.05 4.96
CA ASN A 129 -12.89 3.69 4.88
C ASN A 129 -12.75 4.50 3.60
N TYR A 130 -12.09 5.65 3.73
CA TYR A 130 -11.87 6.60 2.64
C TYR A 130 -10.40 7.01 2.58
N GLY A 131 -9.92 7.24 1.35
CA GLY A 131 -8.70 8.00 1.10
C GLY A 131 -8.98 9.50 0.98
N PHE A 132 -7.96 10.25 0.59
CA PHE A 132 -8.03 11.70 0.38
C PHE A 132 -7.88 12.03 -1.10
N CYS A 133 -8.72 12.94 -1.58
CA CYS A 133 -8.64 13.49 -2.91
C CYS A 133 -7.59 14.60 -2.95
N THR A 134 -6.41 14.27 -3.45
CA THR A 134 -5.28 15.21 -3.51
C THR A 134 -4.84 15.40 -4.96
N HIS A 135 -4.87 16.64 -5.44
CA HIS A 135 -4.55 16.97 -6.84
C HIS A 135 -5.40 16.17 -7.84
N GLY A 136 -6.69 16.02 -7.54
CA GLY A 136 -7.64 15.30 -8.38
C GLY A 136 -7.41 13.78 -8.42
N ARG A 137 -6.66 13.21 -7.49
CA ARG A 137 -6.45 11.75 -7.40
C ARG A 137 -6.58 11.28 -5.96
N CYS A 138 -7.18 10.11 -5.76
CA CYS A 138 -7.27 9.52 -4.44
C CYS A 138 -5.89 9.06 -3.96
N ARG A 139 -5.58 9.29 -2.68
CA ARG A 139 -4.32 8.85 -2.05
C ARG A 139 -4.55 8.57 -0.57
N CYS A 140 -3.74 7.69 0.01
CA CYS A 140 -3.66 7.61 1.46
C CYS A 140 -2.95 8.84 2.05
N PRO A 141 -3.21 9.19 3.32
CA PRO A 141 -2.54 10.29 4.02
C PRO A 141 -1.02 10.23 3.92
N VAL A 142 -0.38 11.38 3.72
CA VAL A 142 1.08 11.52 3.76
C VAL A 142 1.56 12.32 4.98
N ARG A 143 0.64 12.93 5.73
CA ARG A 143 0.90 13.69 6.95
C ARG A 143 -0.25 13.47 7.96
N PRO A 144 0.03 13.39 9.26
CA PRO A 144 1.36 13.44 9.90
C PRO A 144 2.18 12.15 9.67
N ILE A 145 1.52 11.03 9.37
CA ILE A 145 2.13 9.73 9.12
C ILE A 145 1.94 9.38 7.64
N VAL A 146 2.98 8.85 7.01
CA VAL A 146 2.87 8.32 5.65
C VAL A 146 2.10 7.00 5.71
N GLN A 147 0.98 6.94 5.01
CA GLN A 147 0.14 5.76 4.89
C GLN A 147 0.05 5.30 3.45
N ARG A 148 -0.30 4.02 3.27
CA ARG A 148 -0.49 3.40 1.97
C ARG A 148 -1.70 2.47 1.98
N PRO A 149 -2.25 2.13 0.82
CA PRO A 149 -3.32 1.14 0.73
C PRO A 149 -2.85 -0.20 1.26
N SER A 150 -3.72 -0.89 2.01
CA SER A 150 -3.55 -2.29 2.38
C SER A 150 -3.45 -3.19 1.14
N ALA A 151 -2.98 -4.43 1.31
CA ALA A 151 -2.83 -5.37 0.19
C ALA A 151 -4.17 -5.61 -0.56
N ASN A 152 -5.28 -5.66 0.18
CA ASN A 152 -6.65 -5.78 -0.36
C ASN A 152 -7.29 -4.44 -0.73
N ARG A 153 -6.61 -3.31 -0.49
CA ARG A 153 -7.03 -1.93 -0.82
C ARG A 153 -8.28 -1.43 -0.11
N THR A 154 -8.66 -2.06 1.00
CA THR A 154 -9.88 -1.65 1.72
C THR A 154 -9.65 -0.60 2.81
N TYR A 155 -8.40 -0.27 3.13
CA TYR A 155 -8.04 0.75 4.12
C TYR A 155 -6.61 1.28 3.89
N CYS A 156 -6.27 2.36 4.58
CA CYS A 156 -4.92 2.91 4.61
C CYS A 156 -4.18 2.42 5.86
N ILE A 157 -2.96 1.92 5.67
CA ILE A 157 -2.06 1.42 6.70
C ILE A 157 -0.82 2.31 6.83
N PRO A 158 -0.24 2.46 8.03
CA PRO A 158 1.05 3.13 8.21
C PRO A 158 2.15 2.47 7.37
N ALA A 159 2.96 3.27 6.68
CA ALA A 159 4.18 2.82 6.01
C ALA A 159 5.37 3.06 6.93
N LYS A 160 5.74 2.04 7.69
CA LYS A 160 6.80 2.08 8.69
C LYS A 160 8.18 1.89 8.07
N LYS A 161 9.17 2.61 8.62
CA LYS A 161 10.57 2.51 8.21
C LYS A 161 11.33 1.47 9.04
N MET A 162 12.54 1.15 8.60
CA MET A 162 13.43 0.24 9.32
C MET A 162 13.66 0.75 10.74
N GLY A 163 13.49 -0.12 11.74
CA GLY A 163 13.60 0.22 13.16
C GLY A 163 12.40 0.93 13.78
N GLU A 164 11.36 1.30 13.00
CA GLU A 164 10.13 1.84 13.57
C GLU A 164 9.22 0.73 14.09
N GLU A 165 8.52 1.00 15.19
CA GLU A 165 7.51 0.10 15.76
C GLU A 165 6.39 -0.18 14.77
N CYS A 166 6.01 -1.45 14.68
CA CYS A 166 4.99 -1.96 13.76
C CYS A 166 4.09 -2.98 14.47
N LEU A 167 2.87 -3.16 13.96
CA LEU A 167 1.94 -4.17 14.47
C LEU A 167 1.75 -5.34 13.51
N SER A 168 2.13 -5.19 12.23
CA SER A 168 1.96 -6.21 11.20
C SER A 168 3.00 -6.10 10.09
N ASP A 169 3.26 -7.21 9.40
CA ASP A 169 4.18 -7.26 8.25
C ASP A 169 3.76 -6.29 7.12
N GLU A 170 2.46 -6.01 6.97
CA GLU A 170 1.97 -5.08 5.96
C GLU A 170 2.49 -3.65 6.16
N GLU A 171 2.71 -3.21 7.41
CA GLU A 171 3.26 -1.88 7.70
C GLU A 171 4.71 -1.72 7.22
N CYS A 172 5.48 -2.82 7.23
CA CYS A 172 6.87 -2.87 6.78
C CYS A 172 7.03 -3.16 5.28
N SER A 173 5.91 -3.43 4.58
CA SER A 173 5.89 -3.88 3.17
C SER A 173 6.53 -2.92 2.16
N PHE A 174 6.82 -1.67 2.55
CA PHE A 174 7.56 -0.72 1.71
C PHE A 174 9.05 -1.06 1.60
N ILE A 175 9.57 -1.81 2.57
CA ILE A 175 10.95 -2.26 2.61
C ILE A 175 10.94 -3.70 2.09
N PRO A 176 11.48 -3.97 0.89
CA PRO A 176 11.46 -5.32 0.32
C PRO A 176 12.07 -6.35 1.28
N ASN A 177 11.36 -7.46 1.47
CA ASN A 177 11.71 -8.58 2.36
C ASN A 177 11.82 -8.24 3.86
N ALA A 178 11.43 -7.05 4.31
CA ALA A 178 11.34 -6.76 5.74
C ALA A 178 10.10 -7.44 6.36
N ARG A 179 10.17 -7.68 7.67
CA ARG A 179 9.04 -8.16 8.47
C ARG A 179 8.87 -7.31 9.72
N CYS A 180 7.67 -7.36 10.26
CA CYS A 180 7.38 -6.80 11.54
C CYS A 180 7.73 -7.81 12.64
N LEU A 181 8.77 -7.48 13.39
CA LEU A 181 9.15 -8.21 14.60
C LEU A 181 9.18 -7.13 15.69
N GLU A 182 8.05 -6.65 16.21
CA GLU A 182 7.95 -5.45 17.11
C GLU A 182 8.34 -4.11 16.46
N VAL A 183 9.43 -4.10 15.70
CA VAL A 183 9.87 -3.04 14.79
C VAL A 183 10.07 -3.65 13.41
N CYS A 184 10.08 -2.83 12.36
CA CYS A 184 10.46 -3.32 11.03
C CYS A 184 11.94 -3.70 11.03
N ARG A 185 12.25 -4.98 10.76
CA ARG A 185 13.61 -5.53 10.67
C ARG A 185 13.73 -6.57 9.56
N CYS A 186 14.96 -6.85 9.17
CA CYS A 186 15.23 -8.00 8.31
C CYS A 186 15.01 -9.31 9.08
N PRO A 187 14.27 -10.27 8.51
CA PRO A 187 14.12 -11.59 9.12
C PRO A 187 15.44 -12.36 9.05
N SER A 188 15.56 -13.45 9.82
CA SER A 188 16.74 -14.33 9.78
C SER A 188 17.07 -14.79 8.35
N GLY A 189 18.35 -14.83 8.02
CA GLY A 189 18.83 -15.10 6.65
C GLY A 189 18.87 -13.85 5.75
N TYR A 190 18.46 -12.69 6.25
CA TYR A 190 18.52 -11.41 5.55
C TYR A 190 19.26 -10.37 6.37
N THR A 191 19.87 -9.42 5.67
CA THR A 191 20.54 -8.26 6.25
C THR A 191 20.19 -6.99 5.47
N LEU A 192 20.45 -5.83 6.07
CA LEU A 192 20.05 -4.54 5.53
C LEU A 192 20.95 -4.14 4.36
N SER A 193 20.38 -3.90 3.17
CA SER A 193 21.12 -3.47 1.99
C SER A 193 22.01 -2.25 2.25
N ARG A 194 23.06 -2.06 1.43
CA ARG A 194 23.92 -0.87 1.48
C ARG A 194 23.14 0.46 1.48
N SER A 195 21.98 0.50 0.82
CA SER A 195 21.14 1.70 0.75
C SER A 195 20.23 1.91 1.96
N GLY A 196 20.13 0.94 2.88
CA GLY A 196 19.23 0.97 4.02
C GLY A 196 17.75 0.82 3.66
N LYS A 197 17.45 0.41 2.42
CA LYS A 197 16.08 0.46 1.86
C LYS A 197 15.47 -0.91 1.54
N ALA A 198 16.21 -2.00 1.73
CA ALA A 198 15.73 -3.34 1.47
C ALA A 198 16.45 -4.35 2.36
N CYS A 199 15.79 -5.47 2.63
CA CYS A 199 16.42 -6.65 3.18
C CYS A 199 16.89 -7.53 2.03
N VAL A 200 18.18 -7.85 2.03
CA VAL A 200 18.83 -8.70 1.03
C VAL A 200 19.32 -9.96 1.71
N LYS A 201 19.44 -11.05 0.96
CA LYS A 201 19.94 -12.31 1.54
C LYS A 201 21.34 -12.09 2.12
N ALA A 202 21.52 -12.55 3.36
CA ALA A 202 22.82 -12.67 3.97
C ALA A 202 23.47 -13.97 3.48
N ALA A 203 24.77 -13.92 3.23
CA ALA A 203 25.57 -15.10 2.96
C ALA A 203 25.69 -15.92 4.24
N THR A 204 25.61 -17.23 4.08
CA THR A 204 25.72 -18.20 5.18
C THR A 204 27.00 -19.00 5.09
N GLN A 205 27.67 -18.98 3.93
CA GLN A 205 28.90 -19.72 3.66
C GLN A 205 29.86 -18.90 2.81
N PHE A 206 31.16 -19.13 2.98
CA PHE A 206 32.17 -18.57 2.09
C PHE A 206 31.91 -19.03 0.64
N GLY A 207 32.10 -18.12 -0.31
CA GLY A 207 31.80 -18.33 -1.73
C GLY A 207 30.36 -17.99 -2.14
N ASP A 208 29.44 -17.76 -1.17
CA ASP A 208 28.09 -17.28 -1.46
C ASP A 208 28.13 -15.95 -2.20
N SER A 209 27.16 -15.73 -3.10
CA SER A 209 27.07 -14.51 -3.88
C SER A 209 26.77 -13.30 -2.99
N CYS A 210 27.41 -12.18 -3.29
CA CYS A 210 27.24 -10.92 -2.56
C CYS A 210 27.25 -9.71 -3.49
N THR A 211 26.78 -8.58 -2.97
CA THR A 211 26.80 -7.28 -3.68
C THR A 211 27.57 -6.19 -2.93
N TYR A 212 27.75 -6.36 -1.62
CA TYR A 212 28.58 -5.53 -0.74
C TYR A 212 28.92 -6.31 0.53
N ASP A 213 29.86 -5.81 1.32
CA ASP A 213 30.43 -6.52 2.48
C ASP A 213 29.41 -6.93 3.53
N GLY A 214 28.40 -6.10 3.79
CA GLY A 214 27.36 -6.42 4.78
C GLY A 214 26.53 -7.66 4.43
N ASN A 215 26.45 -8.09 3.15
CA ASN A 215 25.89 -9.40 2.82
C ASN A 215 26.64 -10.54 3.52
N CYS A 216 27.96 -10.40 3.66
CA CYS A 216 28.86 -11.42 4.17
C CYS A 216 29.01 -11.32 5.70
N GLU A 217 29.14 -10.10 6.22
CA GLU A 217 29.47 -9.88 7.64
C GLU A 217 28.39 -10.36 8.63
N GLU A 218 27.12 -10.44 8.22
CA GLU A 218 26.00 -10.85 9.09
C GLU A 218 26.22 -12.20 9.77
N TYR A 219 26.66 -13.21 9.00
CA TYR A 219 26.93 -14.56 9.51
C TYR A 219 28.38 -15.00 9.34
N LEU A 220 29.15 -14.33 8.48
CA LEU A 220 30.57 -14.61 8.21
C LEU A 220 31.43 -13.46 8.74
N SER A 221 31.83 -13.51 10.02
CA SER A 221 32.52 -12.39 10.65
C SER A 221 33.86 -12.07 9.97
N ARG A 222 34.16 -10.77 9.79
CA ARG A 222 35.39 -10.27 9.11
C ARG A 222 35.54 -10.73 7.64
N SER A 223 34.46 -11.16 6.99
CA SER A 223 34.45 -11.45 5.56
C SER A 223 34.10 -10.20 4.75
N THR A 224 34.49 -10.20 3.48
CA THR A 224 34.24 -9.09 2.54
C THR A 224 33.70 -9.65 1.23
N CYS A 225 32.99 -8.80 0.49
CA CYS A 225 32.48 -9.14 -0.83
C CYS A 225 33.54 -8.88 -1.91
N LEU A 226 34.27 -9.93 -2.30
CA LEU A 226 35.30 -9.88 -3.33
C LEU A 226 34.81 -10.60 -4.59
N ASN A 227 34.89 -9.95 -5.75
CA ASN A 227 34.47 -10.52 -7.04
C ASN A 227 33.03 -11.10 -7.02
N ASN A 228 32.11 -10.45 -6.29
CA ASN A 228 30.72 -10.88 -6.06
C ASN A 228 30.58 -12.18 -5.24
N ARG A 229 31.60 -12.58 -4.48
CA ARG A 229 31.54 -13.70 -3.54
C ARG A 229 32.05 -13.30 -2.16
N CYS A 230 31.49 -13.91 -1.13
CA CYS A 230 31.94 -13.70 0.24
C CYS A 230 33.24 -14.45 0.49
N GLU A 231 34.32 -13.71 0.71
CA GLU A 231 35.66 -14.25 0.89
C GLU A 231 36.35 -13.58 2.09
N CYS A 232 37.44 -14.19 2.54
CA CYS A 232 38.32 -13.54 3.50
C CYS A 232 39.28 -12.61 2.76
N GLY A 233 39.55 -11.44 3.33
CA GLY A 233 40.51 -10.48 2.78
C GLY A 233 41.95 -11.01 2.78
N GLU A 234 42.88 -10.17 2.33
CA GLU A 234 44.31 -10.52 2.34
C GLU A 234 44.79 -10.89 3.76
N ASP A 235 45.71 -11.86 3.82
CA ASP A 235 46.26 -12.45 5.05
C ASP A 235 45.24 -13.09 6.01
N LEU A 236 43.98 -13.26 5.59
CA LEU A 236 42.94 -13.94 6.36
C LEU A 236 42.51 -15.24 5.66
N HIS A 237 42.09 -16.23 6.43
CA HIS A 237 41.44 -17.43 5.91
C HIS A 237 40.17 -17.76 6.69
N GLY A 238 39.29 -18.56 6.10
CA GLY A 238 38.02 -18.93 6.72
C GLY A 238 38.19 -20.04 7.76
N TYR A 239 37.77 -19.80 8.99
CA TYR A 239 37.67 -20.81 10.04
C TYR A 239 36.25 -20.81 10.62
N GLY A 240 35.49 -21.87 10.36
CA GLY A 240 34.06 -21.92 10.71
C GLY A 240 33.28 -20.83 9.97
N ASN A 241 32.69 -19.90 10.70
CA ASN A 241 31.91 -18.76 10.19
C ASN A 241 32.63 -17.41 10.38
N ARG A 242 33.95 -17.39 10.44
CA ARG A 242 34.73 -16.15 10.58
C ARG A 242 36.03 -16.21 9.78
N CYS A 243 36.52 -15.05 9.39
CA CYS A 243 37.86 -14.89 8.86
C CYS A 243 38.85 -14.64 10.01
N VAL A 244 39.95 -15.38 10.00
CA VAL A 244 41.01 -15.33 11.02
C VAL A 244 42.35 -15.09 10.37
N GLU A 245 43.27 -14.48 11.10
CA GLU A 245 44.61 -14.20 10.59
C GLU A 245 45.35 -15.48 10.23
N THR A 246 45.98 -15.47 9.08
CA THR A 246 46.74 -16.62 8.57
C THR A 246 48.13 -16.59 9.17
N ARG A 247 48.44 -17.58 10.00
CA ARG A 247 49.75 -17.82 10.60
C ARG A 247 50.28 -19.16 10.12
N ARG A 248 51.42 -19.15 9.44
CA ARG A 248 52.09 -20.37 8.96
C ARG A 248 52.84 -21.08 10.08
N ALA A 249 53.14 -22.36 9.88
CA ALA A 249 54.02 -23.11 10.78
C ALA A 249 55.31 -22.32 11.11
N GLY A 250 55.64 -22.24 12.39
CA GLY A 250 56.77 -21.46 12.93
C GLY A 250 56.48 -19.98 13.21
N GLN A 251 55.30 -19.45 12.84
CA GLN A 251 54.91 -18.08 13.16
C GLN A 251 54.20 -17.98 14.51
N ASN A 252 54.27 -16.79 15.11
CA ASN A 252 53.54 -16.49 16.35
C ASN A 252 52.03 -16.54 16.11
N CYS A 253 51.30 -17.09 17.08
CA CYS A 253 49.86 -17.24 17.06
C CYS A 253 49.26 -17.03 18.45
N GLU A 254 47.97 -16.74 18.47
CA GLU A 254 47.15 -16.58 19.69
C GLU A 254 46.16 -17.74 19.86
N GLU A 255 45.70 -18.33 18.77
CA GLU A 255 44.72 -19.42 18.77
C GLU A 255 44.99 -20.44 17.66
N ASP A 256 44.55 -21.69 17.87
CA ASP A 256 44.71 -22.78 16.89
C ASP A 256 44.11 -22.43 15.52
N ALA A 257 43.00 -21.69 15.51
CA ALA A 257 42.30 -21.28 14.29
C ALA A 257 43.17 -20.47 13.34
N GLN A 258 44.20 -19.77 13.82
CA GLN A 258 45.09 -18.97 12.98
C GLN A 258 46.10 -19.82 12.21
N CYS A 259 46.38 -21.05 12.65
CA CYS A 259 47.49 -21.84 12.16
C CYS A 259 47.17 -22.64 10.89
N VAL A 260 47.99 -22.48 9.85
CA VAL A 260 47.91 -23.24 8.60
C VAL A 260 49.27 -23.85 8.23
N TYR A 261 49.29 -25.04 7.60
CA TYR A 261 50.53 -25.68 7.16
C TYR A 261 51.10 -25.03 5.88
N LYS A 262 50.21 -24.71 4.92
CA LYS A 262 50.53 -24.02 3.66
C LYS A 262 49.47 -22.96 3.37
N ASN A 263 48.51 -23.32 2.51
CA ASN A 263 47.40 -22.48 2.05
C ASN A 263 46.04 -23.18 2.27
N GLN A 264 46.02 -24.28 3.03
CA GLN A 264 44.82 -25.02 3.37
C GLN A 264 44.75 -25.19 4.88
N LEU A 265 43.53 -25.10 5.44
CA LEU A 265 43.28 -25.50 6.82
C LEU A 265 43.52 -27.01 6.90
N GLU A 266 44.61 -27.39 7.54
CA GLU A 266 44.87 -28.76 7.90
C GLU A 266 44.88 -28.84 9.42
N GLU A 267 44.18 -29.81 9.99
CA GLU A 267 44.15 -30.07 11.43
C GLU A 267 45.53 -30.45 12.01
N ASN A 268 46.57 -30.52 11.16
CA ASN A 268 47.92 -30.95 11.48
C ASN A 268 48.78 -29.88 12.15
N VAL A 269 48.33 -28.62 12.22
CA VAL A 269 49.06 -27.50 12.85
C VAL A 269 48.18 -26.82 13.89
N LYS A 270 48.72 -26.60 15.09
CA LYS A 270 48.03 -25.93 16.21
C LYS A 270 48.91 -24.87 16.86
N CYS A 271 48.31 -23.95 17.59
CA CYS A 271 49.03 -22.93 18.31
C CYS A 271 49.57 -23.49 19.63
N GLN A 272 50.85 -23.84 19.65
CA GLN A 272 51.51 -24.39 20.83
C GLN A 272 52.55 -23.42 21.37
N HIS A 273 52.42 -23.06 22.65
CA HIS A 273 53.29 -22.07 23.30
C HIS A 273 53.41 -20.75 22.52
N GLY A 274 52.31 -20.31 21.89
CA GLY A 274 52.26 -19.07 21.11
C GLY A 274 52.90 -19.18 19.71
N VAL A 275 53.23 -20.38 19.23
CA VAL A 275 53.82 -20.62 17.90
C VAL A 275 53.07 -21.76 17.19
N CYS A 276 52.74 -21.55 15.91
CA CYS A 276 52.08 -22.57 15.09
C CYS A 276 53.02 -23.77 14.89
N SER A 277 52.65 -24.92 15.45
CA SER A 277 53.48 -26.12 15.53
C SER A 277 52.71 -27.34 15.03
N CYS A 278 53.40 -28.27 14.36
CA CYS A 278 52.77 -29.50 13.90
C CYS A 278 52.39 -30.39 15.09
N ILE A 279 51.23 -31.05 15.02
CA ILE A 279 50.82 -32.01 16.05
C ILE A 279 51.75 -33.24 15.96
N TYR A 280 52.34 -33.61 17.09
CA TYR A 280 53.24 -34.78 17.20
C TYR A 280 52.56 -36.05 16.64
N GLY A 281 53.15 -36.64 15.60
CA GLY A 281 52.68 -37.92 15.03
C GLY A 281 52.83 -38.09 13.52
N MET A 282 53.08 -37.02 12.75
CA MET A 282 53.37 -37.14 11.32
C MET A 282 54.62 -36.34 10.95
N THR A 283 55.67 -37.05 10.55
CA THR A 283 56.86 -36.46 9.94
C THR A 283 56.50 -35.93 8.57
N GLY A 284 56.61 -34.61 8.37
CA GLY A 284 56.54 -34.02 7.05
C GLY A 284 57.69 -34.53 6.20
N ASP A 285 57.36 -35.18 5.09
CA ASP A 285 58.34 -35.57 4.09
C ASP A 285 59.03 -34.31 3.53
N LYS A 286 60.36 -34.38 3.52
CA LYS A 286 61.27 -33.35 2.99
C LYS A 286 61.18 -33.25 1.48
#